data_AF-A0A367M3Q7-F1
#
_entry.id   AF-A0A367M3Q7-F1
#
_cell.length_a   1.000
_cell.length_b   1.000
_cell.length_c   1.000
_cell.angle_alpha   90.00
_cell.angle_beta   90.00
_cell.angle_gamma   90.00
#
_symmetry.space_group_name_H-M   'P 1'
#
loop_
_entity.id
_entity.type
_entity.pdbx_description
1 polymer ?
#
loop_
_entity_poly.entity_id
_entity_poly.type
_entity_poly.pdbx_seq_one_letter_code
_entity_poly.pdbx_strand_id
1 'polypeptide(L)'
;QDQVELARMRAGEQKVARDYVIYREARAAERKNAGAASDVAQPHPSIRITRADGSLSPLDMGRLNTIISEACEGLAEVDGALIERETLKNLYDGVAEKDVNTALVMTARTLVEREPNYSYVTARLLMDTLRAEALGFLGVAESATHHEMAELYAKALPAYIEKGAEFELVDAKLKEFDLEKLGKAIDHERDQQFTYLGLQTLYDRYFIHKDGIRFELPQIFFMRVAMGLAIEEKDREARAIEFYNLLSSFDYMSSTPTLFNAGTLRPQLSSCYLTTVPDDLSGIYGAIHDNAMLSKFAGGLGNDWTPVRALGSYIKGTNGKSQGVVPFLKVVNDTAVAVNQGGKRKGAVCAYLETWHLDIEEFLELRKNTGDDRRRTHDMNTANWIPDLFMKRVFDDGSWTLFSPSDVPDLHDLYGKAFEERYEYYEALASYGKLKLHKVVQAKDLWRKMLSMLFETGHPWLTFKDPCNLRSPQQHVGVVHSSNLCTEITLNTNKDEIAVCNLGSINLVNHIVDGKLDTAKLEKTVKTAVRMLDNVIDINYYSVPQAQNSNFKHRPVGLGIMGFQDALYLQHIPYGSDAAIAFADQSMDCLL
;
A
#
# COMPACT_ATOMS: atom_id res chain seq x y z
N GLN A 1 42.01 -28.06 -27.20
CA GLN A 1 42.92 -27.33 -26.30
C GLN A 1 42.47 -27.51 -24.85
N ASP A 2 41.22 -27.19 -24.53
CA ASP A 2 40.67 -27.31 -23.15
C ASP A 2 40.80 -28.71 -22.55
N GLN A 3 40.57 -29.78 -23.32
CA GLN A 3 40.74 -31.16 -22.82
C GLN A 3 42.21 -31.52 -22.54
N VAL A 4 43.17 -30.92 -23.26
CA VAL A 4 44.61 -31.12 -23.05
C VAL A 4 45.04 -30.40 -21.77
N GLU A 5 44.56 -29.18 -21.55
CA GLU A 5 44.77 -28.43 -20.31
C GLU A 5 44.16 -29.17 -19.11
N LEU A 6 42.91 -29.63 -19.22
CA LEU A 6 42.23 -30.38 -18.17
C LEU A 6 42.97 -31.67 -17.80
N ALA A 7 43.45 -32.43 -18.80
CA ALA A 7 44.23 -33.64 -18.57
C ALA A 7 45.56 -33.36 -17.87
N ARG A 8 46.26 -32.29 -18.27
CA ARG A 8 47.54 -31.88 -17.65
C ARG A 8 47.37 -31.32 -16.23
N MET A 9 46.28 -30.58 -15.99
CA MET A 9 45.91 -30.11 -14.66
C MET A 9 45.58 -31.29 -13.72
N ARG A 10 44.82 -32.29 -14.21
CA ARG A 10 44.49 -33.51 -13.45
C ARG A 10 45.71 -34.39 -13.15
N ALA A 11 46.72 -34.37 -14.02
CA ALA A 11 47.97 -35.11 -13.83
C ALA A 11 48.95 -34.44 -12.83
N GLY A 12 48.61 -33.28 -12.26
CA GLY A 12 49.48 -32.57 -11.31
C GLY A 12 50.66 -31.84 -11.96
N GLU A 13 50.70 -31.76 -13.28
CA GLU A 13 51.77 -31.16 -14.08
C GLU A 13 51.68 -29.63 -14.08
N GLN A 14 51.70 -29.00 -12.90
CA GLN A 14 51.33 -27.58 -12.71
C GLN A 14 52.18 -26.60 -13.54
N LYS A 15 53.50 -26.82 -13.62
CA LYS A 15 54.40 -25.98 -14.44
C LYS A 15 54.11 -26.13 -15.93
N VAL A 16 54.00 -27.38 -16.40
CA VAL A 16 53.77 -27.69 -17.81
C VAL A 16 52.38 -27.26 -18.27
N ALA A 17 51.35 -27.45 -17.43
CA ALA A 17 49.99 -27.01 -17.72
C ALA A 17 49.91 -25.47 -17.80
N ARG A 18 50.59 -24.75 -16.89
CA ARG A 18 50.67 -23.29 -16.93
C ARG A 18 51.37 -22.79 -18.19
N ASP A 19 52.53 -23.34 -18.51
CA ASP A 19 53.28 -22.91 -19.70
C ASP A 19 52.52 -23.22 -20.99
N TYR A 20 51.78 -24.33 -21.02
CA TYR A 20 50.88 -24.69 -22.12
C TYR A 20 49.75 -23.66 -22.29
N VAL A 21 49.10 -23.24 -21.20
CA VAL A 21 48.05 -22.21 -21.20
C VAL A 21 48.62 -20.85 -21.65
N ILE A 22 49.76 -20.43 -21.11
CA ILE A 22 50.42 -19.16 -21.48
C ILE A 22 50.78 -19.16 -22.96
N TYR A 23 51.39 -20.24 -23.47
CA TYR A 23 51.75 -20.36 -24.88
C TYR A 23 50.51 -20.35 -25.79
N ARG A 24 49.44 -21.07 -25.39
CA ARG A 24 48.16 -21.06 -26.11
C ARG A 24 47.58 -19.65 -26.18
N GLU A 25 47.56 -18.94 -25.06
CA GLU A 25 46.99 -17.59 -24.97
C GLU A 25 47.82 -16.58 -25.75
N ALA A 26 49.15 -16.67 -25.70
CA ALA A 26 50.04 -15.84 -26.52
C ALA A 26 49.77 -16.02 -28.02
N ARG A 27 49.60 -17.27 -28.49
CA ARG A 27 49.26 -17.56 -29.89
C ARG A 27 47.82 -17.18 -30.23
N ALA A 28 46.89 -17.20 -29.26
CA ALA A 28 45.53 -16.72 -29.44
C ALA A 28 45.49 -15.19 -29.58
N ALA A 29 46.26 -14.47 -28.76
CA ALA A 29 46.42 -13.02 -28.84
C ALA A 29 47.03 -12.59 -30.18
N GLU A 30 48.07 -13.26 -30.66
CA GLU A 30 48.64 -12.99 -31.98
C GLU A 30 47.63 -13.23 -33.11
N ARG A 31 46.86 -14.32 -33.06
CA ARG A 31 45.78 -14.58 -34.05
C ARG A 31 44.70 -13.51 -33.99
N LYS A 32 44.29 -13.08 -32.79
CA LYS A 32 43.28 -12.04 -32.59
C LYS A 32 43.77 -10.70 -33.15
N ASN A 33 45.01 -10.33 -32.88
CA ASN A 33 45.61 -9.09 -33.37
C ASN A 33 45.82 -9.13 -34.89
N ALA A 34 46.27 -10.26 -35.45
CA ALA A 34 46.39 -10.42 -36.90
C ALA A 34 45.01 -10.35 -37.59
N GLY A 35 43.98 -10.97 -37.00
CA GLY A 35 42.61 -10.89 -37.47
C GLY A 35 42.05 -9.46 -37.44
N ALA A 36 42.24 -8.74 -36.33
CA ALA A 36 41.84 -7.34 -36.20
C ALA A 36 42.61 -6.41 -37.15
N ALA A 37 43.89 -6.68 -37.44
CA ALA A 37 44.69 -5.92 -38.39
C ALA A 37 44.26 -6.14 -39.86
N SER A 38 43.62 -7.28 -40.14
CA SER A 38 43.03 -7.60 -41.45
C SER A 38 41.52 -7.33 -41.53
N ASP A 39 40.92 -6.78 -40.47
CA ASP A 39 39.49 -6.53 -40.41
C ASP A 39 39.11 -5.35 -41.31
N VAL A 40 38.15 -5.57 -42.20
CA VAL A 40 37.65 -4.53 -43.11
C VAL A 40 36.36 -4.00 -42.51
N ALA A 41 36.41 -2.79 -41.95
CA ALA A 41 35.22 -2.13 -41.44
C ALA A 41 34.19 -1.94 -42.57
N GLN A 42 33.11 -2.71 -42.53
CA GLN A 42 31.93 -2.47 -43.37
C GLN A 42 31.00 -1.52 -42.62
N PRO A 43 30.78 -0.29 -43.10
CA PRO A 43 29.80 0.60 -42.51
C PRO A 43 28.41 -0.01 -42.68
N HIS A 44 27.79 -0.45 -41.59
CA HIS A 44 26.41 -0.90 -41.63
C HIS A 44 25.49 0.27 -42.00
N PRO A 45 24.47 0.10 -42.86
CA PRO A 45 23.39 1.07 -42.93
C PRO A 45 22.70 1.13 -41.55
N SER A 46 22.35 2.35 -41.12
CA SER A 46 21.60 2.57 -39.88
C SER A 46 20.36 1.67 -39.85
N ILE A 47 20.10 1.05 -38.70
CA ILE A 47 18.93 0.20 -38.46
C ILE A 47 17.66 0.98 -38.85
N ARG A 48 16.76 0.37 -39.62
CA ARG A 48 15.47 0.98 -39.93
C ARG A 48 14.45 0.56 -38.88
N ILE A 49 13.71 1.53 -38.37
CA ILE A 49 12.66 1.37 -37.37
C ILE A 49 11.31 1.36 -38.09
N THR A 50 10.43 0.44 -37.70
CA THR A 50 9.05 0.36 -38.17
C THR A 50 8.17 1.29 -37.33
N ARG A 51 7.56 2.28 -37.98
CA ARG A 51 6.58 3.19 -37.35
C ARG A 51 5.21 2.52 -37.19
N ALA A 52 4.33 3.15 -36.41
CA ALA A 52 2.97 2.65 -36.19
C ALA A 52 2.14 2.51 -37.48
N ASP A 53 2.42 3.33 -38.50
CA ASP A 53 1.77 3.27 -39.82
C ASP A 53 2.36 2.18 -40.75
N GLY A 54 3.36 1.43 -40.28
CA GLY A 54 4.06 0.40 -41.04
C GLY A 54 5.18 0.92 -41.96
N SER A 55 5.44 2.23 -41.99
CA SER A 55 6.55 2.80 -42.74
C SER A 55 7.90 2.54 -42.05
N LEU A 56 8.96 2.41 -42.86
CA LEU A 56 10.34 2.28 -42.37
C LEU A 56 11.01 3.65 -42.32
N SER A 57 11.65 3.96 -41.19
CA SER A 57 12.43 5.18 -40.98
C SER A 57 13.83 4.82 -40.49
N PRO A 58 14.90 5.57 -40.82
CA PRO A 58 16.18 5.38 -40.15
C PRO A 58 16.05 5.63 -38.64
N LEU A 59 16.77 4.86 -37.82
CA LEU A 59 16.91 5.11 -36.38
C LEU A 59 17.56 6.48 -36.16
N ASP A 60 16.89 7.32 -35.37
CA ASP A 60 17.38 8.64 -34.99
C ASP A 60 18.38 8.51 -33.83
N MET A 61 19.65 8.41 -34.17
CA MET A 61 20.75 8.36 -33.19
C MET A 61 20.89 9.65 -32.39
N GLY A 62 20.45 10.79 -32.93
CA GLY A 62 20.46 12.06 -32.22
C GLY A 62 19.48 12.03 -31.05
N ARG A 63 18.22 11.70 -31.34
CA ARG A 63 17.17 11.54 -30.31
C ARG A 63 17.54 10.49 -29.27
N LEU A 64 18.08 9.34 -29.71
CA LEU A 64 18.49 8.26 -28.81
C LEU A 64 19.55 8.73 -27.80
N ASN A 65 20.55 9.49 -28.26
CA ASN A 65 21.58 10.03 -27.38
C ASN A 65 21.02 11.10 -26.43
N THR A 66 20.11 11.95 -26.90
CA THR A 66 19.43 12.93 -26.03
C THR A 66 18.71 12.25 -24.87
N ILE A 67 17.85 11.26 -25.15
CA ILE A 67 17.06 10.60 -24.09
C ILE A 67 17.93 9.85 -23.08
N ILE A 68 19.03 9.22 -23.51
CA ILE A 68 19.96 8.53 -22.61
C ILE A 68 20.73 9.55 -21.77
N SER A 69 21.18 10.66 -22.39
CA SER A 69 21.90 11.73 -21.70
C SER A 69 21.04 12.38 -20.61
N GLU A 70 19.80 12.76 -20.93
CA GLU A 70 18.83 13.31 -19.97
C GLU A 70 18.49 12.28 -18.87
N ALA A 71 18.40 10.99 -19.23
CA ALA A 71 18.15 9.95 -18.25
C ALA A 71 19.33 9.77 -17.27
N CYS A 72 20.57 9.94 -17.71
CA CYS A 72 21.76 9.83 -16.86
C CYS A 72 22.09 11.12 -16.07
N GLU A 73 21.39 12.22 -16.33
CA GLU A 73 21.70 13.52 -15.73
C GLU A 73 21.63 13.51 -14.19
N GLY A 74 22.63 14.12 -13.55
CA GLY A 74 22.68 14.28 -12.09
C GLY A 74 22.89 12.99 -11.29
N LEU A 75 23.20 11.86 -11.94
CA LEU A 75 23.43 10.57 -11.28
C LEU A 75 24.92 10.19 -11.31
N ALA A 76 25.41 9.65 -10.19
CA ALA A 76 26.79 9.18 -10.07
C ALA A 76 26.92 7.73 -10.59
N GLU A 77 28.12 7.39 -11.09
CA GLU A 77 28.49 6.03 -11.51
C GLU A 77 27.56 5.38 -12.55
N VAL A 78 26.91 6.21 -13.38
CA VAL A 78 26.14 5.75 -14.55
C VAL A 78 26.85 6.12 -15.85
N ASP A 79 26.92 5.16 -16.79
CA ASP A 79 27.49 5.34 -18.13
C ASP A 79 26.41 5.20 -19.20
N GLY A 80 26.01 6.32 -19.81
CA GLY A 80 25.04 6.34 -20.90
C GLY A 80 25.55 5.68 -22.19
N ALA A 81 26.83 5.80 -22.50
CA ALA A 81 27.42 5.18 -23.69
C ALA A 81 27.47 3.64 -23.55
N LEU A 82 27.58 3.12 -22.33
CA LEU A 82 27.41 1.69 -22.07
C LEU A 82 25.99 1.22 -22.40
N ILE A 83 24.96 1.95 -21.95
CA ILE A 83 23.55 1.64 -22.26
C ILE A 83 23.33 1.66 -23.77
N GLU A 84 23.80 2.71 -24.45
CA GLU A 84 23.65 2.86 -25.90
C GLU A 84 24.27 1.65 -26.65
N ARG A 85 25.53 1.31 -26.35
CA ARG A 85 26.23 0.19 -27.00
C ARG A 85 25.55 -1.16 -26.77
N GLU A 86 25.14 -1.45 -25.53
CA GLU A 86 24.46 -2.72 -25.22
C GLU A 86 23.05 -2.78 -25.82
N THR A 87 22.38 -1.63 -25.97
CA THR A 87 21.08 -1.57 -26.64
C THR A 87 21.22 -1.80 -28.14
N LEU A 88 22.15 -1.11 -28.81
CA LEU A 88 22.41 -1.26 -30.25
C LEU A 88 22.75 -2.70 -30.64
N LYS A 89 23.43 -3.44 -29.76
CA LYS A 89 23.75 -4.86 -29.95
C LYS A 89 22.53 -5.77 -30.03
N ASN A 90 21.42 -5.39 -29.39
CA ASN A 90 20.20 -6.18 -29.31
C ASN A 90 19.11 -5.73 -30.31
N LEU A 91 19.38 -4.69 -31.09
CA LEU A 91 18.49 -4.17 -32.12
C LEU A 91 18.71 -4.89 -33.46
N TYR A 92 17.63 -5.04 -34.23
CA TYR A 92 17.64 -5.62 -35.57
C TYR A 92 16.90 -4.72 -36.56
N ASP A 93 17.21 -4.86 -37.85
CA ASP A 93 16.55 -4.08 -38.92
C ASP A 93 15.05 -4.40 -39.01
N GLY A 94 14.20 -3.37 -39.00
CA GLY A 94 12.75 -3.49 -38.98
C GLY A 94 12.13 -3.58 -37.58
N VAL A 95 12.89 -3.42 -36.50
CA VAL A 95 12.36 -3.34 -35.13
C VAL A 95 11.34 -2.20 -34.99
N ALA A 96 10.25 -2.41 -34.25
CA ALA A 96 9.25 -1.38 -34.03
C ALA A 96 9.76 -0.31 -33.05
N GLU A 97 9.35 0.95 -33.23
CA GLU A 97 9.76 2.05 -32.34
C GLU A 97 9.43 1.77 -30.86
N LYS A 98 8.30 1.12 -30.59
CA LYS A 98 7.89 0.69 -29.25
C LYS A 98 8.87 -0.30 -28.61
N ASP A 99 9.44 -1.18 -29.42
CA ASP A 99 10.37 -2.22 -28.96
C ASP A 99 11.78 -1.65 -28.73
N VAL A 100 12.14 -0.53 -29.41
CA VAL A 100 13.39 0.19 -29.16
C VAL A 100 13.44 0.70 -27.72
N ASN A 101 12.40 1.40 -27.27
CA ASN A 101 12.37 1.90 -25.89
C ASN A 101 12.38 0.75 -24.87
N THR A 102 11.61 -0.31 -25.14
CA THR A 102 11.61 -1.51 -24.29
C THR A 102 13.01 -2.13 -24.20
N ALA A 103 13.76 -2.18 -25.30
CA ALA A 103 15.14 -2.66 -25.28
C ALA A 103 16.04 -1.80 -24.39
N LEU A 104 15.93 -0.46 -24.45
CA LEU A 104 16.66 0.45 -23.56
C LEU A 104 16.34 0.22 -22.08
N VAL A 105 15.05 0.07 -21.75
CA VAL A 105 14.61 -0.19 -20.37
C VAL A 105 15.16 -1.53 -19.88
N MET A 106 15.17 -2.57 -20.72
CA MET A 106 15.69 -3.88 -20.35
C MET A 106 17.21 -3.87 -20.14
N THR A 107 17.97 -3.15 -20.96
CA THR A 107 19.43 -3.04 -20.80
C THR A 107 19.80 -2.17 -19.60
N ALA A 108 19.08 -1.09 -19.33
CA ALA A 108 19.32 -0.24 -18.16
C ALA A 108 19.01 -0.98 -16.84
N ARG A 109 17.91 -1.75 -16.80
CA ARG A 109 17.47 -2.47 -15.60
C ARG A 109 18.48 -3.49 -15.09
N THR A 110 19.22 -4.16 -15.98
CA THR A 110 20.21 -5.18 -15.55
C THR A 110 21.42 -4.57 -14.84
N LEU A 111 21.69 -3.27 -15.05
CA LEU A 111 22.79 -2.55 -14.42
C LEU A 111 22.51 -2.18 -12.96
N VAL A 112 21.24 -2.20 -12.53
CA VAL A 112 20.81 -1.90 -11.15
C VAL A 112 21.46 -2.82 -10.11
N GLU A 113 21.76 -4.07 -10.49
CA GLU A 113 22.42 -5.03 -9.59
C GLU A 113 23.84 -4.57 -9.18
N ARG A 114 24.50 -3.80 -10.04
CA ARG A 114 25.87 -3.32 -9.82
C ARG A 114 25.89 -1.91 -9.24
N GLU A 115 24.95 -1.07 -9.65
CA GLU A 115 24.84 0.33 -9.23
C GLU A 115 23.35 0.72 -9.15
N PRO A 116 22.80 1.03 -7.95
CA PRO A 116 21.38 1.30 -7.77
C PRO A 116 20.86 2.53 -8.54
N ASN A 117 21.72 3.51 -8.87
CA ASN A 117 21.30 4.72 -9.59
C ASN A 117 20.71 4.42 -10.99
N TYR A 118 21.03 3.28 -11.59
CA TYR A 118 20.39 2.83 -12.82
C TYR A 118 18.87 2.59 -12.67
N SER A 119 18.34 2.49 -11.45
CA SER A 119 16.89 2.41 -11.22
C SER A 119 16.19 3.71 -11.65
N TYR A 120 16.81 4.86 -11.40
CA TYR A 120 16.32 6.16 -11.86
C TYR A 120 16.45 6.28 -13.38
N VAL A 121 17.61 5.92 -13.94
CA VAL A 121 17.82 5.91 -15.41
C VAL A 121 16.75 5.05 -16.10
N THR A 122 16.48 3.86 -15.57
CA THR A 122 15.46 2.94 -16.11
C THR A 122 14.06 3.55 -16.08
N ALA A 123 13.69 4.24 -14.99
CA ALA A 123 12.42 4.96 -14.90
C ALA A 123 12.31 6.10 -15.92
N ARG A 124 13.38 6.90 -16.05
CA ARG A 124 13.46 8.04 -16.97
C ARG A 124 13.37 7.61 -18.44
N LEU A 125 13.98 6.48 -18.79
CA LEU A 125 13.87 5.87 -20.12
C LEU A 125 12.46 5.34 -20.41
N LEU A 126 11.83 4.67 -19.43
CA LEU A 126 10.43 4.24 -19.54
C LEU A 126 9.49 5.44 -19.76
N MET A 127 9.77 6.57 -19.11
CA MET A 127 8.98 7.79 -19.24
C MET A 127 8.85 8.29 -20.68
N ASP A 128 9.82 8.00 -21.56
CA ASP A 128 9.75 8.37 -22.97
C ASP A 128 8.58 7.70 -23.70
N THR A 129 8.28 6.44 -23.38
CA THR A 129 7.08 5.76 -23.89
C THR A 129 5.81 6.37 -23.31
N LEU A 130 5.79 6.66 -22.01
CA LEU A 130 4.62 7.27 -21.35
C LEU A 130 4.30 8.65 -21.93
N ARG A 131 5.32 9.47 -22.23
CA ARG A 131 5.14 10.79 -22.87
C ARG A 131 4.55 10.64 -24.26
N ALA A 132 5.13 9.80 -25.12
CA ALA A 132 4.60 9.58 -26.47
C ALA A 132 3.16 9.04 -26.44
N GLU A 133 2.86 8.10 -25.55
CA GLU A 133 1.54 7.52 -25.39
C GLU A 133 0.50 8.55 -24.93
N ALA A 134 0.78 9.26 -23.84
CA ALA A 134 -0.18 10.19 -23.26
C ALA A 134 -0.36 11.45 -24.11
N LEU A 135 0.73 12.06 -24.58
CA LEU A 135 0.67 13.28 -25.38
C LEU A 135 0.05 13.02 -26.76
N GLY A 136 0.33 11.85 -27.35
CA GLY A 136 -0.27 11.42 -28.62
C GLY A 136 -1.78 11.23 -28.46
N PHE A 137 -2.22 10.56 -27.39
CA PHE A 137 -3.64 10.40 -27.08
C PHE A 137 -4.35 11.74 -26.85
N LEU A 138 -3.69 12.69 -26.19
CA LEU A 138 -4.23 14.03 -25.93
C LEU A 138 -4.14 14.98 -27.14
N GLY A 139 -3.51 14.57 -28.24
CA GLY A 139 -3.31 15.41 -29.43
C GLY A 139 -2.39 16.62 -29.19
N VAL A 140 -1.48 16.52 -28.20
CA VAL A 140 -0.56 17.60 -27.82
C VAL A 140 0.74 17.48 -28.61
N ALA A 141 1.32 16.28 -28.67
CA ALA A 141 2.53 15.95 -29.41
C ALA A 141 2.61 14.43 -29.62
N GLU A 142 3.13 13.97 -30.76
CA GLU A 142 3.33 12.53 -31.03
C GLU A 142 4.51 11.94 -30.21
N SER A 143 5.46 12.78 -29.81
CA SER A 143 6.65 12.40 -29.04
C SER A 143 7.23 13.62 -28.35
N ALA A 144 7.88 13.43 -27.20
CA ALA A 144 8.61 14.48 -26.50
C ALA A 144 9.69 13.92 -25.56
N THR A 145 10.78 14.67 -25.41
CA THR A 145 11.91 14.44 -24.49
C THR A 145 11.62 14.98 -23.08
N HIS A 146 12.55 14.83 -22.14
CA HIS A 146 12.31 15.24 -20.75
C HIS A 146 12.25 16.76 -20.61
N HIS A 147 13.25 17.52 -21.07
CA HIS A 147 13.25 18.99 -20.92
C HIS A 147 12.18 19.71 -21.74
N GLU A 148 11.68 19.09 -22.82
CA GLU A 148 10.51 19.61 -23.57
C GLU A 148 9.24 19.64 -22.70
N MET A 149 9.18 18.85 -21.62
CA MET A 149 8.06 18.87 -20.68
C MET A 149 7.93 20.16 -19.88
N ALA A 150 8.99 20.97 -19.80
CA ALA A 150 8.93 22.30 -19.20
C ALA A 150 7.80 23.17 -19.79
N GLU A 151 7.52 23.02 -21.08
CA GLU A 151 6.43 23.72 -21.77
C GLU A 151 5.20 22.84 -22.00
N LEU A 152 5.39 21.54 -22.24
CA LEU A 152 4.32 20.64 -22.66
C LEU A 152 3.40 20.22 -21.53
N TYR A 153 3.86 20.17 -20.26
CA TYR A 153 2.97 19.86 -19.13
C TYR A 153 1.82 20.86 -19.00
N ALA A 154 2.12 22.16 -19.15
CA ALA A 154 1.11 23.22 -19.08
C ALA A 154 0.07 23.13 -20.22
N LYS A 155 0.45 22.58 -21.37
CA LYS A 155 -0.46 22.33 -22.50
C LYS A 155 -1.25 21.03 -22.34
N ALA A 156 -0.63 20.01 -21.74
CA ALA A 156 -1.23 18.69 -21.56
C ALA A 156 -2.29 18.67 -20.45
N LEU A 157 -2.11 19.43 -19.37
CA LEU A 157 -3.08 19.49 -18.26
C LEU A 157 -4.52 19.84 -18.72
N PRO A 158 -4.78 20.94 -19.46
CA PRO A 158 -6.14 21.26 -19.90
C PRO A 158 -6.72 20.21 -20.86
N ALA A 159 -5.91 19.69 -21.80
CA ALA A 159 -6.34 18.62 -22.70
C ALA A 159 -6.72 17.34 -21.93
N TYR A 160 -5.94 16.99 -20.90
CA TYR A 160 -6.22 15.88 -20.00
C TYR A 160 -7.53 16.05 -19.25
N ILE A 161 -7.79 17.21 -18.63
CA ILE A 161 -9.03 17.46 -17.89
C ILE A 161 -10.24 17.44 -18.84
N GLU A 162 -10.10 17.99 -20.06
CA GLU A 162 -11.15 17.97 -21.06
C GLU A 162 -11.52 16.54 -21.47
N LYS A 163 -10.53 15.75 -21.90
CA LYS A 163 -10.72 14.34 -22.31
C LYS A 163 -11.16 13.45 -21.15
N GLY A 164 -10.59 13.64 -19.97
CA GLY A 164 -10.94 12.89 -18.77
C GLY A 164 -12.41 13.09 -18.38
N ALA A 165 -12.91 14.32 -18.46
CA ALA A 165 -14.31 14.62 -18.21
C ALA A 165 -15.23 14.18 -19.37
N GLU A 166 -14.78 14.27 -20.63
CA GLU A 166 -15.50 13.74 -21.80
C GLU A 166 -15.80 12.24 -21.64
N PHE A 167 -14.85 11.48 -21.10
CA PHE A 167 -14.98 10.05 -20.87
C PHE A 167 -15.53 9.67 -19.49
N GLU A 168 -15.96 10.65 -18.68
CA GLU A 168 -16.44 10.44 -17.31
C GLU A 168 -15.43 9.72 -16.38
N LEU A 169 -14.13 9.86 -16.68
CA LEU A 169 -13.04 9.32 -15.86
C LEU A 169 -12.54 10.33 -14.82
N VAL A 170 -12.73 11.63 -15.09
CA VAL A 170 -12.36 12.76 -14.23
C VAL A 170 -13.62 13.58 -13.93
N ASP A 171 -13.74 14.09 -12.70
CA ASP A 171 -14.88 14.91 -12.30
C ASP A 171 -14.89 16.24 -13.07
N ALA A 172 -16.04 16.59 -13.66
CA ALA A 172 -16.24 17.83 -14.39
C ALA A 172 -15.99 19.09 -13.54
N LYS A 173 -16.10 19.00 -12.21
CA LYS A 173 -15.75 20.08 -11.27
C LYS A 173 -14.30 20.53 -11.39
N LEU A 174 -13.39 19.66 -11.85
CA LEU A 174 -12.00 20.06 -12.06
C LEU A 174 -11.83 21.11 -13.16
N LYS A 175 -12.83 21.30 -14.04
CA LYS A 175 -12.85 22.40 -15.03
C LYS A 175 -13.08 23.78 -14.41
N GLU A 176 -13.52 23.84 -13.14
CA GLU A 176 -13.74 25.11 -12.43
C GLU A 176 -12.43 25.77 -11.95
N PHE A 177 -11.30 25.06 -12.01
CA PHE A 177 -9.98 25.58 -11.65
C PHE A 177 -9.36 26.40 -12.79
N ASP A 178 -8.48 27.33 -12.44
CA ASP A 178 -7.60 28.01 -13.38
C ASP A 178 -6.45 27.08 -13.83
N LEU A 179 -6.72 26.29 -14.86
CA LEU A 179 -5.78 25.29 -15.40
C LEU A 179 -4.51 25.91 -16.00
N GLU A 180 -4.54 27.17 -16.42
CA GLU A 180 -3.35 27.87 -16.93
C GLU A 180 -2.35 28.14 -15.80
N LYS A 181 -2.86 28.63 -14.66
CA LYS A 181 -2.07 28.83 -13.45
C LYS A 181 -1.53 27.52 -12.88
N LEU A 182 -2.37 26.49 -12.81
CA LEU A 182 -1.95 25.16 -12.33
C LEU A 182 -0.93 24.51 -13.29
N GLY A 183 -1.11 24.65 -14.60
CA GLY A 183 -0.17 24.16 -15.61
C GLY A 183 1.23 24.75 -15.45
N LYS A 184 1.34 26.04 -15.09
CA LYS A 184 2.61 26.72 -14.79
C LYS A 184 3.23 26.29 -13.45
N ALA A 185 2.43 25.77 -12.52
CA ALA A 185 2.92 25.30 -11.24
C ALA A 185 3.49 23.88 -11.29
N ILE A 186 3.24 23.14 -12.37
CA ILE A 186 3.81 21.80 -12.59
C ILE A 186 5.33 21.91 -12.79
N ASP A 187 6.05 21.08 -12.05
CA ASP A 187 7.50 20.98 -12.07
C ASP A 187 7.93 19.65 -12.72
N HIS A 188 8.36 19.74 -13.98
CA HIS A 188 8.75 18.58 -14.79
C HIS A 188 10.02 17.86 -14.30
N GLU A 189 10.87 18.54 -13.51
CA GLU A 189 12.08 17.93 -12.96
C GLU A 189 11.76 16.83 -11.94
N ARG A 190 10.55 16.85 -11.36
CA ARG A 190 10.12 15.85 -10.39
C ARG A 190 9.88 14.48 -11.00
N ASP A 191 9.76 14.38 -12.33
CA ASP A 191 9.77 13.08 -13.01
C ASP A 191 11.11 12.33 -12.81
N GLN A 192 12.20 13.06 -12.59
CA GLN A 192 13.54 12.49 -12.40
C GLN A 192 13.72 11.83 -11.03
N GLN A 193 12.77 12.02 -10.10
CA GLN A 193 12.79 11.46 -8.73
C GLN A 193 12.32 10.00 -8.67
N PHE A 194 11.62 9.52 -9.71
CA PHE A 194 11.05 8.18 -9.71
C PHE A 194 12.11 7.09 -9.80
N THR A 195 11.99 6.10 -8.92
CA THR A 195 12.60 4.79 -9.15
C THR A 195 11.76 4.00 -10.15
N TYR A 196 12.37 3.01 -10.81
CA TYR A 196 11.67 2.18 -11.81
C TYR A 196 10.41 1.52 -11.23
N LEU A 197 10.51 0.92 -10.03
CA LEU A 197 9.38 0.29 -9.37
C LEU A 197 8.27 1.29 -9.02
N GLY A 198 8.64 2.51 -8.60
CA GLY A 198 7.69 3.56 -8.27
C GLY A 198 6.86 3.98 -9.48
N LEU A 199 7.52 4.27 -10.60
CA LEU A 199 6.85 4.65 -11.84
C LEU A 199 6.00 3.50 -12.40
N GLN A 200 6.55 2.29 -12.44
CA GLN A 200 5.82 1.10 -12.93
C GLN A 200 4.55 0.87 -12.11
N THR A 201 4.63 1.03 -10.78
CA THR A 201 3.48 0.90 -9.89
C THR A 201 2.37 1.89 -10.24
N LEU A 202 2.71 3.16 -10.50
CA LEU A 202 1.74 4.18 -10.89
C LEU A 202 1.15 3.89 -12.28
N TYR A 203 1.99 3.56 -13.26
CA TYR A 203 1.57 3.27 -14.63
C TYR A 203 0.62 2.07 -14.72
N ASP A 204 0.96 0.98 -14.04
CA ASP A 204 0.20 -0.26 -14.13
C ASP A 204 -1.20 -0.10 -13.52
N ARG A 205 -1.31 0.67 -12.43
CA ARG A 205 -2.49 0.64 -11.57
C ARG A 205 -3.17 1.99 -11.36
N TYR A 206 -2.44 3.10 -11.23
CA TYR A 206 -2.99 4.37 -10.76
C TYR A 206 -3.32 5.35 -11.89
N PHE A 207 -2.51 5.41 -12.95
CA PHE A 207 -2.74 6.36 -14.04
C PHE A 207 -4.04 6.07 -14.76
N ILE A 208 -4.84 7.13 -14.94
CA ILE A 208 -6.09 7.06 -15.68
C ILE A 208 -5.82 6.62 -17.13
N HIS A 209 -6.63 5.69 -17.60
CA HIS A 209 -6.47 5.08 -18.92
C HIS A 209 -7.81 4.82 -19.59
N LYS A 210 -7.80 4.76 -20.92
CA LYS A 210 -8.94 4.38 -21.74
C LYS A 210 -8.49 3.40 -22.81
N ASP A 211 -9.24 2.31 -22.98
CA ASP A 211 -8.97 1.26 -23.98
C ASP A 211 -7.54 0.68 -23.88
N GLY A 212 -7.00 0.65 -22.66
CA GLY A 212 -5.64 0.18 -22.36
C GLY A 212 -4.55 1.26 -22.44
N ILE A 213 -4.84 2.43 -23.01
CA ILE A 213 -3.90 3.53 -23.21
C ILE A 213 -3.92 4.48 -22.01
N ARG A 214 -2.78 4.67 -21.34
CA ARG A 214 -2.60 5.61 -20.24
C ARG A 214 -2.41 7.00 -20.82
N PHE A 215 -3.31 7.92 -20.49
CA PHE A 215 -3.26 9.30 -20.97
C PHE A 215 -3.01 10.31 -19.83
N GLU A 216 -2.63 9.81 -18.66
CA GLU A 216 -2.25 10.60 -17.49
C GLU A 216 -0.75 10.50 -17.25
N LEU A 217 -0.06 11.64 -17.26
CA LEU A 217 1.37 11.75 -16.93
C LEU A 217 1.59 11.91 -15.42
N PRO A 218 2.77 11.57 -14.87
CA PRO A 218 3.00 11.56 -13.43
C PRO A 218 2.74 12.89 -12.71
N GLN A 219 3.19 14.02 -13.26
CA GLN A 219 2.91 15.32 -12.62
C GLN A 219 1.44 15.72 -12.73
N ILE A 220 0.77 15.36 -13.83
CA ILE A 220 -0.68 15.56 -14.00
C ILE A 220 -1.46 14.69 -13.01
N PHE A 221 -1.01 13.46 -12.75
CA PHE A 221 -1.57 12.59 -11.73
C PHE A 221 -1.53 13.24 -10.35
N PHE A 222 -0.39 13.77 -9.92
CA PHE A 222 -0.30 14.48 -8.64
C PHE A 222 -1.14 15.76 -8.62
N MET A 223 -1.19 16.49 -9.73
CA MET A 223 -2.02 17.68 -9.86
C MET A 223 -3.52 17.33 -9.78
N ARG A 224 -3.98 16.24 -10.42
CA ARG A 224 -5.37 15.76 -10.30
C ARG A 224 -5.71 15.46 -8.84
N VAL A 225 -4.85 14.72 -8.15
CA VAL A 225 -5.09 14.38 -6.73
C VAL A 225 -5.18 15.65 -5.89
N ALA A 226 -4.25 16.60 -6.09
CA ALA A 226 -4.23 17.87 -5.39
C ALA A 226 -5.48 18.73 -5.66
N MET A 227 -5.88 18.87 -6.92
CA MET A 227 -7.12 19.56 -7.31
C MET A 227 -8.34 18.86 -6.70
N GLY A 228 -8.37 17.53 -6.78
CA GLY A 228 -9.43 16.68 -6.23
C GLY A 228 -9.65 16.87 -4.73
N LEU A 229 -8.57 17.14 -3.98
CA LEU A 229 -8.62 17.44 -2.54
C LEU A 229 -8.90 18.93 -2.22
N ALA A 230 -8.86 19.80 -3.22
CA ALA A 230 -9.05 21.25 -3.09
C ALA A 230 -10.36 21.75 -3.71
N ILE A 231 -11.25 20.87 -4.19
CA ILE A 231 -12.48 21.26 -4.90
C ILE A 231 -13.43 22.14 -4.08
N GLU A 232 -13.39 22.03 -2.75
CA GLU A 232 -14.21 22.78 -1.80
C GLU A 232 -13.42 23.86 -1.02
N GLU A 233 -12.14 24.04 -1.36
CA GLU A 233 -11.32 25.10 -0.77
C GLU A 233 -11.75 26.48 -1.22
N LYS A 234 -11.58 27.49 -0.36
CA LYS A 234 -11.86 28.89 -0.70
C LYS A 234 -10.90 29.40 -1.79
N ASP A 235 -9.60 29.17 -1.58
CA ASP A 235 -8.53 29.52 -2.50
C ASP A 235 -8.05 28.26 -3.22
N ARG A 236 -8.89 27.76 -4.13
CA ARG A 236 -8.72 26.47 -4.83
C ARG A 236 -7.33 26.28 -5.43
N GLU A 237 -6.85 27.23 -6.23
CA GLU A 237 -5.54 27.11 -6.88
C GLU A 237 -4.39 27.13 -5.89
N ALA A 238 -4.45 28.00 -4.87
CA ALA A 238 -3.38 28.11 -3.89
C ALA A 238 -3.21 26.80 -3.11
N ARG A 239 -4.33 26.18 -2.70
CA ARG A 239 -4.33 24.90 -2.00
C ARG A 239 -3.96 23.74 -2.91
N ALA A 240 -4.46 23.71 -4.15
CA ALA A 240 -4.05 22.69 -5.12
C ALA A 240 -2.53 22.75 -5.38
N ILE A 241 -1.94 23.93 -5.52
CA ILE A 241 -0.49 24.08 -5.70
C ILE A 241 0.28 23.63 -4.45
N GLU A 242 -0.19 23.97 -3.26
CA GLU A 242 0.40 23.52 -1.99
C GLU A 242 0.38 21.97 -1.89
N PHE A 243 -0.76 21.35 -2.16
CA PHE A 243 -0.94 19.89 -2.10
C PHE A 243 -0.14 19.18 -3.20
N TYR A 244 -0.12 19.71 -4.43
CA TYR A 244 0.69 19.19 -5.52
C TYR A 244 2.17 19.19 -5.15
N ASN A 245 2.64 20.29 -4.58
CA ASN A 245 4.05 20.41 -4.19
C ASN A 245 4.43 19.38 -3.14
N LEU A 246 3.56 19.13 -2.16
CA LEU A 246 3.80 18.15 -1.10
C LEU A 246 3.79 16.69 -1.62
N LEU A 247 2.89 16.37 -2.53
CA LEU A 247 2.77 15.01 -3.11
C LEU A 247 3.91 14.71 -4.09
N SER A 248 4.15 15.62 -5.04
CA SER A 248 5.12 15.39 -6.11
C SER A 248 6.57 15.50 -5.66
N SER A 249 6.85 16.08 -4.47
CA SER A 249 8.17 16.02 -3.85
C SER A 249 8.42 14.73 -3.06
N PHE A 250 7.39 13.88 -2.90
CA PHE A 250 7.37 12.70 -2.04
C PHE A 250 7.57 12.99 -0.54
N ASP A 251 7.37 14.22 -0.09
CA ASP A 251 7.47 14.55 1.35
C ASP A 251 6.34 13.91 2.15
N TYR A 252 5.16 13.81 1.55
CA TYR A 252 4.00 13.08 2.06
C TYR A 252 3.29 12.39 0.92
N MET A 253 2.65 11.26 1.22
CA MET A 253 1.81 10.56 0.26
C MET A 253 0.45 10.26 0.87
N SER A 254 -0.61 10.63 0.15
CA SER A 254 -1.97 10.23 0.50
C SER A 254 -2.14 8.73 0.37
N SER A 255 -3.12 8.17 1.09
CA SER A 255 -3.43 6.75 0.99
C SER A 255 -3.82 6.32 -0.43
N THR A 256 -3.64 5.03 -0.72
CA THR A 256 -4.04 4.40 -1.99
C THR A 256 -5.43 4.85 -2.49
N PRO A 257 -6.54 4.73 -1.73
CA PRO A 257 -7.86 5.14 -2.22
C PRO A 257 -7.93 6.62 -2.60
N THR A 258 -7.27 7.51 -1.85
CA THR A 258 -7.21 8.94 -2.19
C THR A 258 -6.45 9.15 -3.51
N LEU A 259 -5.28 8.53 -3.69
CA LEU A 259 -4.51 8.62 -4.94
C LEU A 259 -5.29 8.10 -6.17
N PHE A 260 -6.06 7.04 -5.98
CA PHE A 260 -6.88 6.44 -7.03
C PHE A 260 -8.07 7.30 -7.43
N ASN A 261 -8.80 7.84 -6.45
CA ASN A 261 -10.14 8.36 -6.68
C ASN A 261 -10.25 9.89 -6.55
N ALA A 262 -9.25 10.59 -6.01
CA ALA A 262 -9.30 12.05 -5.95
C ALA A 262 -9.41 12.66 -7.35
N GLY A 263 -10.38 13.54 -7.53
CA GLY A 263 -10.67 14.17 -8.81
C GLY A 263 -11.45 13.31 -9.80
N THR A 264 -11.97 12.13 -9.40
CA THR A 264 -12.87 11.30 -10.22
C THR A 264 -14.32 11.42 -9.75
N LEU A 265 -15.28 10.90 -10.54
CA LEU A 265 -16.69 10.89 -10.15
C LEU A 265 -16.93 10.03 -8.89
N ARG A 266 -17.69 10.57 -7.93
CA ARG A 266 -18.04 9.92 -6.64
C ARG A 266 -16.80 9.35 -5.93
N PRO A 267 -15.87 10.22 -5.52
CA PRO A 267 -14.56 9.79 -5.08
C PRO A 267 -14.64 9.09 -3.71
N GLN A 268 -14.39 7.77 -3.66
CA GLN A 268 -14.22 7.05 -2.40
C GLN A 268 -12.75 7.17 -1.96
N LEU A 269 -12.46 8.25 -1.25
CA LEU A 269 -11.11 8.66 -0.83
C LEU A 269 -10.59 7.87 0.38
N SER A 270 -11.50 7.35 1.20
CA SER A 270 -11.20 6.50 2.34
C SER A 270 -11.74 5.10 2.12
N SER A 271 -10.94 4.09 2.43
CA SER A 271 -11.30 2.69 2.16
C SER A 271 -10.97 1.77 3.33
N CYS A 272 -11.02 2.26 4.56
CA CYS A 272 -10.88 1.44 5.74
C CYS A 272 -11.98 1.80 6.74
N TYR A 273 -12.66 0.77 7.26
CA TYR A 273 -13.86 0.95 8.08
C TYR A 273 -13.87 0.01 9.28
N LEU A 274 -14.53 0.43 10.36
CA LEU A 274 -14.77 -0.39 11.54
C LEU A 274 -16.26 -0.46 11.85
N THR A 275 -16.75 -1.65 12.20
CA THR A 275 -18.16 -1.88 12.55
C THR A 275 -18.26 -2.70 13.84
N THR A 276 -19.39 -2.61 14.53
CA THR A 276 -19.78 -3.53 15.61
C THR A 276 -21.09 -4.23 15.21
N VAL A 277 -21.14 -5.54 15.39
CA VAL A 277 -22.26 -6.37 14.94
C VAL A 277 -23.22 -6.61 16.11
N PRO A 278 -24.50 -6.17 16.01
CA PRO A 278 -25.47 -6.36 17.09
C PRO A 278 -25.96 -7.81 17.20
N ASP A 279 -26.42 -8.22 18.39
CA ASP A 279 -26.94 -9.58 18.68
C ASP A 279 -28.41 -9.78 18.29
N ASP A 280 -28.77 -9.43 17.06
CA ASP A 280 -30.07 -9.73 16.47
C ASP A 280 -29.92 -10.09 14.98
N LEU A 281 -30.76 -11.00 14.48
CA LEU A 281 -30.59 -11.55 13.13
C LEU A 281 -30.70 -10.47 12.04
N SER A 282 -31.56 -9.46 12.22
CA SER A 282 -31.69 -8.38 11.24
C SER A 282 -30.45 -7.50 11.23
N GLY A 283 -29.90 -7.18 12.39
CA GLY A 283 -28.68 -6.41 12.53
C GLY A 283 -27.43 -7.17 12.06
N ILE A 284 -27.34 -8.48 12.28
CA ILE A 284 -26.26 -9.33 11.73
C ILE A 284 -26.26 -9.28 10.19
N TYR A 285 -27.41 -9.49 9.56
CA TYR A 285 -27.51 -9.41 8.10
C TYR A 285 -27.38 -7.97 7.57
N GLY A 286 -27.76 -6.97 8.36
CA GLY A 286 -27.46 -5.56 8.09
C GLY A 286 -25.96 -5.29 8.04
N ALA A 287 -25.20 -5.80 9.00
CA ALA A 287 -23.73 -5.68 9.00
C ALA A 287 -23.08 -6.42 7.82
N ILE A 288 -23.61 -7.57 7.40
CA ILE A 288 -23.16 -8.28 6.19
C ILE A 288 -23.45 -7.46 4.92
N HIS A 289 -24.64 -6.84 4.85
CA HIS A 289 -24.97 -5.92 3.76
C HIS A 289 -24.00 -4.73 3.72
N ASP A 290 -23.71 -4.11 4.87
CA ASP A 290 -22.77 -2.99 4.97
C ASP A 290 -21.36 -3.42 4.56
N ASN A 291 -20.89 -4.60 4.97
CA ASN A 291 -19.62 -5.17 4.53
C ASN A 291 -19.54 -5.28 3.00
N ALA A 292 -20.61 -5.75 2.34
CA ALA A 292 -20.66 -5.84 0.89
C ALA A 292 -20.61 -4.45 0.22
N MET A 293 -21.36 -3.48 0.75
CA MET A 293 -21.41 -2.12 0.21
C MET A 293 -20.08 -1.38 0.36
N LEU A 294 -19.42 -1.52 1.52
CA LEU A 294 -18.12 -0.91 1.79
C LEU A 294 -16.99 -1.57 0.98
N SER A 295 -17.06 -2.89 0.77
CA SER A 295 -16.07 -3.64 -0.02
C SER A 295 -16.15 -3.37 -1.52
N LYS A 296 -17.31 -2.93 -2.04
CA LYS A 296 -17.56 -2.69 -3.47
C LYS A 296 -16.47 -1.83 -4.14
N PHE A 297 -15.93 -0.86 -3.42
CA PHE A 297 -14.91 0.08 -3.91
C PHE A 297 -13.58 -0.07 -3.16
N ALA A 298 -13.20 -1.30 -2.85
CA ALA A 298 -11.93 -1.62 -2.21
C ALA A 298 -11.79 -1.24 -0.72
N GLY A 299 -12.90 -1.20 0.01
CA GLY A 299 -12.90 -1.07 1.46
C GLY A 299 -12.28 -2.29 2.16
N GLY A 300 -11.35 -2.07 3.09
CA GLY A 300 -10.92 -3.03 4.10
C GLY A 300 -11.73 -2.84 5.39
N LEU A 301 -12.07 -3.94 6.05
CA LEU A 301 -13.06 -3.95 7.15
C LEU A 301 -12.49 -4.56 8.43
N GLY A 302 -12.72 -3.90 9.56
CA GLY A 302 -12.67 -4.52 10.89
C GLY A 302 -14.10 -4.70 11.42
N ASN A 303 -14.47 -5.91 11.80
CA ASN A 303 -15.77 -6.20 12.39
C ASN A 303 -15.58 -6.69 13.81
N ASP A 304 -16.17 -5.99 14.77
CA ASP A 304 -16.37 -6.53 16.11
C ASP A 304 -17.57 -7.51 16.11
N TRP A 305 -17.30 -8.76 16.48
CA TRP A 305 -18.28 -9.84 16.58
C TRP A 305 -18.61 -10.23 18.01
N THR A 306 -18.00 -9.56 19.00
CA THR A 306 -18.14 -9.89 20.43
C THR A 306 -19.59 -9.84 20.94
N PRO A 307 -20.47 -8.92 20.50
CA PRO A 307 -21.84 -8.87 21.02
C PRO A 307 -22.68 -10.11 20.67
N VAL A 308 -22.39 -10.78 19.55
CA VAL A 308 -23.22 -11.87 19.02
C VAL A 308 -23.15 -13.11 19.91
N ARG A 309 -24.31 -13.63 20.33
CA ARG A 309 -24.38 -14.72 21.32
C ARG A 309 -23.71 -16.03 20.88
N ALA A 310 -23.01 -16.64 21.83
CA ALA A 310 -22.21 -17.83 21.60
C ALA A 310 -23.03 -19.13 21.47
N LEU A 311 -22.36 -20.24 21.13
CA LEU A 311 -22.94 -21.58 21.04
C LEU A 311 -23.69 -21.98 22.33
N GLY A 312 -24.91 -22.50 22.18
CA GLY A 312 -25.72 -22.99 23.30
C GLY A 312 -26.60 -21.94 23.98
N SER A 313 -26.45 -20.66 23.63
CA SER A 313 -27.28 -19.55 24.12
C SER A 313 -28.73 -19.70 23.69
N TYR A 314 -29.68 -19.32 24.56
CA TYR A 314 -31.10 -19.40 24.25
C TYR A 314 -31.52 -18.36 23.20
N ILE A 315 -32.39 -18.74 22.27
CA ILE A 315 -32.99 -17.83 21.30
C ILE A 315 -34.47 -17.67 21.61
N LYS A 316 -34.83 -16.49 22.13
CA LYS A 316 -36.23 -16.11 22.34
C LYS A 316 -36.94 -15.99 20.99
N GLY A 317 -38.11 -16.61 20.87
CA GLY A 317 -38.91 -16.63 19.63
C GLY A 317 -38.83 -17.97 18.89
N THR A 318 -37.63 -18.46 18.56
CA THR A 318 -37.46 -19.77 17.89
C THR A 318 -37.46 -20.93 18.88
N ASN A 319 -37.31 -20.66 20.18
CA ASN A 319 -37.22 -21.65 21.25
C ASN A 319 -36.08 -22.66 21.04
N GLY A 320 -35.02 -22.25 20.34
CA GLY A 320 -33.83 -23.05 20.05
C GLY A 320 -32.57 -22.55 20.76
N LYS A 321 -31.42 -23.11 20.37
CA LYS A 321 -30.10 -22.71 20.84
C LYS A 321 -29.25 -22.18 19.68
N SER A 322 -28.51 -21.09 19.92
CA SER A 322 -27.55 -20.54 18.97
C SER A 322 -26.45 -21.55 18.64
N GLN A 323 -25.95 -21.48 17.39
CA GLN A 323 -24.77 -22.22 16.92
C GLN A 323 -23.48 -21.39 17.05
N GLY A 324 -23.55 -20.22 17.69
CA GLY A 324 -22.42 -19.34 17.88
C GLY A 324 -22.13 -18.44 16.68
N VAL A 325 -20.99 -17.75 16.73
CA VAL A 325 -20.59 -16.75 15.73
C VAL A 325 -20.09 -17.37 14.43
N VAL A 326 -19.49 -18.57 14.47
CA VAL A 326 -18.77 -19.14 13.32
C VAL A 326 -19.62 -19.35 12.06
N PRO A 327 -20.88 -19.83 12.13
CA PRO A 327 -21.72 -19.92 10.93
C PRO A 327 -21.95 -18.57 10.25
N PHE A 328 -22.07 -17.47 11.01
CA PHE A 328 -22.19 -16.12 10.45
C PHE A 328 -20.87 -15.63 9.86
N LEU A 329 -19.75 -15.91 10.53
CA LEU A 329 -18.41 -15.64 10.00
C LEU A 329 -18.15 -16.35 8.67
N LYS A 330 -18.72 -17.54 8.44
CA LYS A 330 -18.66 -18.21 7.14
C LYS A 330 -19.40 -17.42 6.05
N VAL A 331 -20.54 -16.79 6.37
CA VAL A 331 -21.24 -15.91 5.42
C VAL A 331 -20.39 -14.67 5.10
N VAL A 332 -19.70 -14.10 6.09
CA VAL A 332 -18.76 -12.99 5.87
C VAL A 332 -17.59 -13.41 4.98
N ASN A 333 -17.01 -14.59 5.23
CA ASN A 333 -15.95 -15.17 4.40
C ASN A 333 -16.36 -15.20 2.93
N ASP A 334 -17.53 -15.78 2.64
CA ASP A 334 -18.01 -15.97 1.28
C ASP A 334 -18.44 -14.63 0.65
N THR A 335 -18.89 -13.66 1.47
CA THR A 335 -19.16 -12.28 1.03
C THR A 335 -17.86 -11.57 0.60
N ALA A 336 -16.77 -11.73 1.36
CA ALA A 336 -15.47 -11.16 1.00
C ALA A 336 -14.93 -11.72 -0.33
N VAL A 337 -15.15 -13.02 -0.58
CA VAL A 337 -14.82 -13.68 -1.85
C VAL A 337 -15.72 -13.21 -2.99
N ALA A 338 -17.00 -12.97 -2.73
CA ALA A 338 -17.94 -12.51 -3.76
C ALA A 338 -17.67 -11.05 -4.18
N VAL A 339 -17.30 -10.18 -3.23
CA VAL A 339 -17.13 -8.74 -3.46
C VAL A 339 -15.64 -8.37 -3.54
N ASN A 340 -14.99 -8.78 -4.64
CA ASN A 340 -13.56 -8.57 -4.90
C ASN A 340 -13.19 -7.13 -5.33
N GLN A 341 -13.53 -6.13 -4.51
CA GLN A 341 -12.99 -4.75 -4.61
C GLN A 341 -12.98 -4.17 -6.05
N GLY A 342 -14.08 -4.34 -6.80
CA GLY A 342 -14.20 -3.85 -8.18
C GLY A 342 -13.27 -4.55 -9.19
N GLY A 343 -12.82 -5.77 -8.91
CA GLY A 343 -11.90 -6.56 -9.75
C GLY A 343 -10.42 -6.15 -9.65
N LYS A 344 -10.09 -5.14 -8.84
CA LYS A 344 -8.71 -4.63 -8.72
C LYS A 344 -7.88 -5.38 -7.68
N ARG A 345 -8.49 -5.87 -6.60
CA ARG A 345 -7.85 -6.60 -5.47
C ARG A 345 -8.84 -7.58 -4.83
N LYS A 346 -8.33 -8.53 -4.03
CA LYS A 346 -9.20 -9.43 -3.24
C LYS A 346 -9.82 -8.67 -2.07
N GLY A 347 -11.09 -8.93 -1.77
CA GLY A 347 -11.74 -8.42 -0.55
C GLY A 347 -11.04 -8.92 0.70
N ALA A 348 -10.91 -8.06 1.72
CA ALA A 348 -10.26 -8.41 2.98
C ALA A 348 -11.03 -7.82 4.16
N VAL A 349 -11.31 -8.66 5.15
CA VAL A 349 -12.05 -8.33 6.37
C VAL A 349 -11.45 -9.07 7.55
N CYS A 350 -11.34 -8.39 8.69
CA CYS A 350 -10.87 -8.94 9.95
C CYS A 350 -12.01 -8.98 10.96
N ALA A 351 -12.31 -10.17 11.49
CA ALA A 351 -13.23 -10.32 12.62
C ALA A 351 -12.45 -10.21 13.94
N TYR A 352 -13.01 -9.49 14.90
CA TYR A 352 -12.50 -9.35 16.26
C TYR A 352 -13.42 -10.06 17.25
N LEU A 353 -12.83 -10.70 18.27
CA LEU A 353 -13.57 -11.38 19.33
C LEU A 353 -12.87 -11.23 20.68
N GLU A 354 -13.61 -10.87 21.73
CA GLU A 354 -13.04 -10.79 23.08
C GLU A 354 -12.68 -12.15 23.69
N THR A 355 -11.63 -12.18 24.49
CA THR A 355 -11.02 -13.42 25.00
C THR A 355 -11.90 -14.20 25.98
N TRP A 356 -12.92 -13.59 26.58
CA TRP A 356 -13.91 -14.29 27.42
C TRP A 356 -15.10 -14.84 26.63
N HIS A 357 -15.18 -14.59 25.33
CA HIS A 357 -16.30 -15.08 24.53
C HIS A 357 -16.31 -16.62 24.49
N LEU A 358 -17.48 -17.25 24.68
CA LEU A 358 -17.59 -18.72 24.78
C LEU A 358 -17.10 -19.46 23.52
N ASP A 359 -17.25 -18.85 22.34
CA ASP A 359 -16.77 -19.43 21.08
C ASP A 359 -15.27 -19.18 20.79
N ILE A 360 -14.51 -18.58 21.73
CA ILE A 360 -13.12 -18.18 21.49
C ILE A 360 -12.24 -19.34 21.01
N GLU A 361 -12.37 -20.54 21.60
CA GLU A 361 -11.54 -21.68 21.22
C GLU A 361 -11.76 -22.13 19.77
N GLU A 362 -13.00 -22.04 19.26
CA GLU A 362 -13.31 -22.32 17.87
C GLU A 362 -12.77 -21.22 16.95
N PHE A 363 -12.92 -19.97 17.39
CA PHE A 363 -12.44 -18.79 16.69
C PHE A 363 -10.92 -18.84 16.44
N LEU A 364 -10.14 -19.31 17.42
CA LEU A 364 -8.68 -19.47 17.27
C LEU A 364 -8.28 -20.44 16.15
N GLU A 365 -9.16 -21.36 15.74
CA GLU A 365 -8.83 -22.39 14.75
C GLU A 365 -9.36 -22.11 13.34
N LEU A 366 -10.04 -20.99 13.12
CA LEU A 366 -10.72 -20.68 11.86
C LEU A 366 -9.80 -20.67 10.63
N ARG A 367 -8.50 -20.44 10.83
CA ARG A 367 -7.47 -20.36 9.78
C ARG A 367 -6.57 -21.59 9.66
N LYS A 368 -6.87 -22.68 10.37
CA LYS A 368 -6.18 -23.95 10.15
C LYS A 368 -6.44 -24.49 8.74
N ASN A 369 -5.39 -25.01 8.11
CA ASN A 369 -5.49 -25.63 6.78
C ASN A 369 -6.21 -26.99 6.77
N THR A 370 -6.36 -27.62 7.94
CA THR A 370 -7.01 -28.93 8.09
C THR A 370 -8.13 -28.88 9.13
N GLY A 371 -9.06 -29.83 9.05
CA GLY A 371 -10.23 -29.93 9.93
C GLY A 371 -11.55 -29.88 9.15
N ASP A 372 -12.66 -29.70 9.87
CA ASP A 372 -13.99 -29.56 9.26
C ASP A 372 -14.13 -28.19 8.60
N ASP A 373 -14.31 -28.17 7.27
CA ASP A 373 -14.43 -26.96 6.46
C ASP A 373 -15.63 -26.07 6.85
N ARG A 374 -16.64 -26.65 7.50
CA ARG A 374 -17.77 -25.90 8.06
C ARG A 374 -17.36 -24.94 9.19
N ARG A 375 -16.20 -25.18 9.80
CA ARG A 375 -15.64 -24.38 10.91
C ARG A 375 -14.35 -23.68 10.48
N ARG A 376 -14.26 -23.29 9.20
CA ARG A 376 -13.10 -22.60 8.61
C ARG A 376 -13.53 -21.39 7.78
N THR A 377 -12.72 -20.33 7.85
CA THR A 377 -12.90 -19.09 7.09
C THR A 377 -11.55 -18.68 6.50
N HIS A 378 -11.13 -19.35 5.43
CA HIS A 378 -9.80 -19.19 4.85
C HIS A 378 -9.54 -17.80 4.26
N ASP A 379 -10.59 -17.09 3.85
CA ASP A 379 -10.55 -15.80 3.16
C ASP A 379 -10.83 -14.61 4.10
N MET A 380 -10.96 -14.87 5.41
CA MET A 380 -11.20 -13.85 6.44
C MET A 380 -10.05 -13.80 7.45
N ASN A 381 -9.63 -12.60 7.85
CA ASN A 381 -8.67 -12.42 8.94
C ASN A 381 -9.37 -12.48 10.31
N THR A 382 -8.62 -12.79 11.35
CA THR A 382 -9.13 -12.84 12.73
C THR A 382 -8.17 -12.17 13.69
N ALA A 383 -8.70 -11.54 14.74
CA ALA A 383 -7.93 -10.90 15.80
C ALA A 383 -8.59 -11.10 17.17
N ASN A 384 -7.77 -11.28 18.20
CA ASN A 384 -8.21 -11.33 19.60
C ASN A 384 -8.32 -9.90 20.14
N TRP A 385 -9.44 -9.56 20.79
CA TRP A 385 -9.61 -8.31 21.55
C TRP A 385 -9.39 -8.60 23.04
N ILE A 386 -8.16 -8.37 23.51
CA ILE A 386 -7.68 -8.90 24.80
C ILE A 386 -7.85 -7.86 25.90
N PRO A 387 -8.67 -8.10 26.94
CA PRO A 387 -8.68 -7.26 28.14
C PRO A 387 -7.43 -7.48 28.99
N ASP A 388 -6.96 -6.44 29.67
CA ASP A 388 -5.78 -6.47 30.54
C ASP A 388 -5.95 -7.52 31.65
N LEU A 389 -7.19 -7.73 32.14
CA LEU A 389 -7.48 -8.76 33.15
C LEU A 389 -7.07 -10.15 32.68
N PHE A 390 -7.29 -10.50 31.42
CA PHE A 390 -6.86 -11.81 30.91
C PHE A 390 -5.34 -11.95 31.01
N MET A 391 -4.60 -10.90 30.64
CA MET A 391 -3.15 -10.89 30.77
C MET A 391 -2.71 -10.98 32.25
N LYS A 392 -3.37 -10.26 33.18
CA LYS A 392 -3.12 -10.42 34.62
C LYS A 392 -3.28 -11.89 35.06
N ARG A 393 -4.38 -12.56 34.65
CA ARG A 393 -4.61 -13.98 34.94
C ARG A 393 -3.55 -14.89 34.34
N VAL A 394 -3.01 -14.59 33.16
CA VAL A 394 -1.89 -15.35 32.56
C VAL A 394 -0.62 -15.21 33.40
N PHE A 395 -0.29 -14.01 33.87
CA PHE A 395 0.89 -13.74 34.69
C PHE A 395 0.78 -14.39 36.08
N ASP A 396 -0.40 -14.31 36.69
CA ASP A 396 -0.65 -14.78 38.06
C ASP A 396 -1.08 -16.26 38.15
N ASP A 397 -1.08 -16.99 37.02
CA ASP A 397 -1.52 -18.40 36.95
C ASP A 397 -2.98 -18.61 37.39
N GLY A 398 -3.84 -17.64 37.08
CA GLY A 398 -5.25 -17.64 37.44
C GLY A 398 -6.15 -18.39 36.44
N SER A 399 -7.38 -18.64 36.88
CA SER A 399 -8.45 -19.14 36.01
C SER A 399 -9.02 -18.03 35.11
N TRP A 400 -9.70 -18.45 34.05
CA TRP A 400 -10.43 -17.57 33.13
C TRP A 400 -11.78 -18.19 32.80
N THR A 401 -12.85 -17.40 32.89
CA THR A 401 -14.21 -17.88 32.64
C THR A 401 -14.75 -17.35 31.32
N LEU A 402 -15.22 -18.27 30.49
CA LEU A 402 -15.86 -17.95 29.23
C LEU A 402 -17.37 -17.81 29.41
N PHE A 403 -17.95 -16.77 28.82
CA PHE A 403 -19.38 -16.44 28.88
C PHE A 403 -19.97 -16.22 27.49
N SER A 404 -21.28 -16.38 27.36
CA SER A 404 -22.00 -15.86 26.21
C SER A 404 -22.38 -14.40 26.47
N PRO A 405 -22.15 -13.47 25.51
CA PRO A 405 -22.45 -12.05 25.68
C PRO A 405 -23.94 -11.78 25.95
N SER A 406 -24.85 -12.67 25.54
CA SER A 406 -26.27 -12.52 25.86
C SER A 406 -26.59 -12.58 27.36
N ASP A 407 -25.75 -13.23 28.16
CA ASP A 407 -25.90 -13.32 29.61
C ASP A 407 -25.13 -12.24 30.37
N VAL A 408 -24.14 -11.61 29.72
CA VAL A 408 -23.24 -10.59 30.28
C VAL A 408 -23.08 -9.38 29.32
N PRO A 409 -24.19 -8.79 28.85
CA PRO A 409 -24.19 -7.87 27.70
C PRO A 409 -23.46 -6.56 27.93
N ASP A 410 -23.22 -6.19 29.19
CA ASP A 410 -22.52 -4.98 29.60
C ASP A 410 -21.00 -5.09 29.54
N LEU A 411 -20.43 -6.30 29.53
CA LEU A 411 -18.97 -6.48 29.58
C LEU A 411 -18.24 -5.92 28.37
N HIS A 412 -18.84 -6.01 27.18
CA HIS A 412 -18.18 -5.56 25.95
C HIS A 412 -17.93 -4.04 25.96
N ASP A 413 -18.88 -3.27 26.49
CA ASP A 413 -18.79 -1.81 26.55
C ASP A 413 -17.92 -1.31 27.72
N LEU A 414 -17.67 -2.16 28.73
CA LEU A 414 -16.81 -1.84 29.87
C LEU A 414 -15.34 -2.13 29.57
N TYR A 415 -14.45 -1.33 30.16
CA TYR A 415 -12.99 -1.50 30.05
C TYR A 415 -12.30 -1.08 31.36
N GLY A 416 -11.03 -1.47 31.51
CA GLY A 416 -10.20 -1.19 32.68
C GLY A 416 -10.83 -1.71 33.98
N LYS A 417 -10.76 -0.91 35.05
CA LYS A 417 -11.26 -1.31 36.38
C LYS A 417 -12.75 -1.65 36.40
N ALA A 418 -13.57 -0.95 35.60
CA ALA A 418 -15.01 -1.20 35.56
C ALA A 418 -15.33 -2.56 34.93
N PHE A 419 -14.57 -2.95 33.89
CA PHE A 419 -14.63 -4.30 33.33
C PHE A 419 -14.20 -5.35 34.36
N GLU A 420 -13.07 -5.13 35.04
CA GLU A 420 -12.52 -6.07 36.02
C GLU A 420 -13.52 -6.40 37.14
N GLU A 421 -14.06 -5.36 37.80
CA GLU A 421 -15.05 -5.53 38.87
C GLU A 421 -16.28 -6.29 38.37
N ARG A 422 -16.77 -5.93 37.17
CA ARG A 422 -17.98 -6.51 36.63
C ARG A 422 -17.78 -7.96 36.17
N TYR A 423 -16.63 -8.25 35.59
CA TYR A 423 -16.26 -9.59 35.16
C TYR A 423 -16.12 -10.53 36.38
N GLU A 424 -15.43 -10.10 37.43
CA GLU A 424 -15.29 -10.87 38.67
C GLU A 424 -16.63 -11.12 39.37
N TYR A 425 -17.54 -10.15 39.33
CA TYR A 425 -18.92 -10.35 39.78
C TYR A 425 -19.61 -11.50 39.01
N TYR A 426 -19.50 -11.55 37.68
CA TYR A 426 -20.09 -12.62 36.88
C TYR A 426 -19.40 -13.97 37.10
N GLU A 427 -18.08 -14.01 37.31
CA GLU A 427 -17.37 -15.22 37.73
C GLU A 427 -17.91 -15.77 39.04
N ALA A 428 -18.14 -14.91 40.04
CA ALA A 428 -18.74 -15.33 41.30
C ALA A 428 -20.17 -15.89 41.09
N LEU A 429 -21.00 -15.23 40.28
CA LEU A 429 -22.34 -15.75 39.96
C LEU A 429 -22.31 -17.13 39.30
N ALA A 430 -21.37 -17.36 38.38
CA ALA A 430 -21.15 -18.64 37.74
C ALA A 430 -20.73 -19.72 38.74
N SER A 431 -19.79 -19.40 39.65
CA SER A 431 -19.35 -20.33 40.70
C SER A 431 -20.48 -20.73 41.68
N TYR A 432 -21.43 -19.82 41.93
CA TYR A 432 -22.62 -20.10 42.74
C TYR A 432 -23.75 -20.79 41.96
N GLY A 433 -23.51 -21.17 40.70
CA GLY A 433 -24.50 -21.82 39.84
C GLY A 433 -25.67 -20.92 39.40
N LYS A 434 -25.56 -19.60 39.60
CA LYS A 434 -26.57 -18.61 39.21
C LYS A 434 -26.47 -18.20 37.74
N LEU A 435 -25.32 -18.46 37.11
CA LEU A 435 -25.08 -18.29 35.68
C LEU A 435 -24.67 -19.63 35.08
N LYS A 436 -25.60 -20.29 34.38
CA LYS A 436 -25.45 -21.69 33.97
C LYS A 436 -24.53 -21.90 32.77
N LEU A 437 -24.61 -21.03 31.76
CA LEU A 437 -23.83 -21.15 30.53
C LEU A 437 -22.48 -20.44 30.71
N HIS A 438 -21.49 -21.20 31.16
CA HIS A 438 -20.12 -20.73 31.28
C HIS A 438 -19.13 -21.89 31.11
N LYS A 439 -17.86 -21.58 30.85
CA LYS A 439 -16.77 -22.56 30.85
C LYS A 439 -15.55 -21.97 31.53
N VAL A 440 -15.04 -22.63 32.56
CA VAL A 440 -13.79 -22.21 33.23
C VAL A 440 -12.61 -22.94 32.58
N VAL A 441 -11.57 -22.20 32.23
CA VAL A 441 -10.29 -22.69 31.70
C VAL A 441 -9.14 -22.09 32.49
N GLN A 442 -7.93 -22.62 32.33
CA GLN A 442 -6.72 -21.97 32.82
C GLN A 442 -6.30 -20.87 31.84
N ALA A 443 -5.99 -19.68 32.33
CA ALA A 443 -5.62 -18.55 31.47
C ALA A 443 -4.39 -18.87 30.62
N LYS A 444 -3.38 -19.54 31.20
CA LYS A 444 -2.17 -19.98 30.49
C LYS A 444 -2.43 -21.00 29.39
N ASP A 445 -3.44 -21.88 29.55
CA ASP A 445 -3.77 -22.87 28.52
C ASP A 445 -4.39 -22.19 27.30
N LEU A 446 -5.33 -21.25 27.53
CA LEU A 446 -5.91 -20.45 26.45
C LEU A 446 -4.85 -19.56 25.79
N TRP A 447 -3.98 -18.92 26.57
CA TRP A 447 -2.88 -18.11 26.05
C TRP A 447 -1.90 -18.91 25.19
N ARG A 448 -1.50 -20.10 25.67
CA ARG A 448 -0.65 -21.02 24.90
C ARG A 448 -1.32 -21.38 23.57
N LYS A 449 -2.63 -21.62 23.58
CA LYS A 449 -3.41 -21.91 22.39
C LYS A 449 -3.47 -20.72 21.42
N MET A 450 -3.66 -19.49 21.91
CA MET A 450 -3.64 -18.28 21.09
C MET A 450 -2.29 -18.12 20.38
N LEU A 451 -1.18 -18.25 21.13
CA LEU A 451 0.17 -18.13 20.58
C LEU A 451 0.50 -19.24 19.59
N SER A 452 0.08 -20.49 19.85
CA SER A 452 0.35 -21.59 18.93
C SER A 452 -0.42 -21.43 17.62
N MET A 453 -1.66 -20.93 17.64
CA MET A 453 -2.42 -20.65 16.42
C MET A 453 -1.84 -19.47 15.64
N LEU A 454 -1.41 -18.40 16.33
CA LEU A 454 -0.69 -17.30 15.70
C LEU A 454 0.58 -17.82 15.01
N PHE A 455 1.36 -18.68 15.67
CA PHE A 455 2.56 -19.27 15.09
C PHE A 455 2.26 -20.18 13.88
N GLU A 456 1.27 -21.06 13.99
CA GLU A 456 0.94 -22.04 12.94
C GLU A 456 0.25 -21.42 11.71
N THR A 457 -0.57 -20.38 11.92
CA THR A 457 -1.50 -19.87 10.88
C THR A 457 -1.38 -18.37 10.62
N GLY A 458 -0.56 -17.65 11.39
CA GLY A 458 -0.51 -16.19 11.40
C GLY A 458 -1.75 -15.52 12.02
N HIS A 459 -2.66 -16.29 12.62
CA HIS A 459 -3.95 -15.82 13.14
C HIS A 459 -4.39 -16.60 14.39
N PRO A 460 -5.26 -16.01 15.22
CA PRO A 460 -5.68 -14.62 15.18
C PRO A 460 -4.59 -13.68 15.70
N TRP A 461 -4.60 -12.42 15.27
CA TRP A 461 -3.69 -11.38 15.80
C TRP A 461 -4.00 -11.06 17.27
N LEU A 462 -3.12 -10.31 17.93
CA LEU A 462 -3.29 -9.90 19.32
C LEU A 462 -3.40 -8.38 19.39
N THR A 463 -4.55 -7.89 19.82
CA THR A 463 -4.79 -6.48 20.10
C THR A 463 -5.38 -6.32 21.50
N PHE A 464 -5.15 -5.18 22.14
CA PHE A 464 -5.43 -5.01 23.57
C PHE A 464 -6.54 -3.98 23.78
N LYS A 465 -7.66 -4.41 24.37
CA LYS A 465 -8.89 -3.63 24.54
C LYS A 465 -8.70 -2.39 25.40
N ASP A 466 -8.12 -2.61 26.58
CA ASP A 466 -8.06 -1.59 27.62
C ASP A 466 -7.15 -0.41 27.26
N PRO A 467 -5.91 -0.59 26.76
CA PRO A 467 -5.10 0.56 26.33
C PRO A 467 -5.75 1.34 25.17
N CYS A 468 -6.45 0.65 24.25
CA CYS A 468 -7.19 1.30 23.16
C CYS A 468 -8.32 2.21 23.70
N ASN A 469 -9.08 1.73 24.68
CA ASN A 469 -10.19 2.51 25.25
C ASN A 469 -9.70 3.59 26.24
N LEU A 470 -8.82 3.25 27.18
CA LEU A 470 -8.32 4.17 28.22
C LEU A 470 -7.54 5.36 27.65
N ARG A 471 -6.91 5.20 26.47
CA ARG A 471 -6.17 6.27 25.79
C ARG A 471 -6.96 6.93 24.65
N SER A 472 -8.17 6.45 24.35
CA SER A 472 -9.01 7.05 23.32
C SER A 472 -9.43 8.47 23.73
N PRO A 473 -9.25 9.49 22.88
CA PRO A 473 -9.76 10.84 23.17
C PRO A 473 -11.29 10.91 23.17
N GLN A 474 -11.97 9.91 22.59
CA GLN A 474 -13.42 9.87 22.40
C GLN A 474 -14.17 9.02 23.45
N GLN A 475 -13.55 8.71 24.60
CA GLN A 475 -14.17 7.94 25.70
C GLN A 475 -15.51 8.53 26.18
N HIS A 476 -15.68 9.84 26.08
CA HIS A 476 -16.86 10.56 26.56
C HIS A 476 -18.11 10.38 25.68
N VAL A 477 -17.97 9.82 24.47
CA VAL A 477 -19.05 9.75 23.46
C VAL A 477 -19.21 8.36 22.83
N GLY A 478 -18.43 7.37 23.25
CA GLY A 478 -18.55 5.99 22.77
C GLY A 478 -17.42 5.09 23.25
N VAL A 479 -17.38 3.88 22.70
CA VAL A 479 -16.43 2.81 23.04
C VAL A 479 -15.74 2.31 21.77
N VAL A 480 -14.45 2.00 21.89
CA VAL A 480 -13.68 1.32 20.84
C VAL A 480 -13.91 -0.19 20.99
N HIS A 481 -14.76 -0.76 20.14
CA HIS A 481 -15.15 -2.17 20.20
C HIS A 481 -14.12 -3.12 19.54
N SER A 482 -13.31 -2.62 18.62
CA SER A 482 -12.23 -3.37 17.96
C SER A 482 -11.25 -2.42 17.28
N SER A 483 -10.27 -2.98 16.59
CA SER A 483 -9.45 -2.23 15.62
C SER A 483 -9.91 -2.52 14.17
N ASN A 484 -9.22 -1.95 13.19
CA ASN A 484 -9.53 -2.13 11.77
C ASN A 484 -8.87 -3.38 11.18
N LEU A 485 -8.93 -3.54 9.86
CA LEU A 485 -8.26 -4.62 9.13
C LEU A 485 -6.74 -4.71 9.40
N CYS A 486 -6.07 -3.58 9.62
CA CYS A 486 -4.61 -3.51 9.72
C CYS A 486 -4.10 -3.26 11.15
N THR A 487 -4.99 -3.28 12.15
CA THR A 487 -4.70 -3.21 13.60
C THR A 487 -4.13 -1.88 14.12
N GLU A 488 -4.16 -0.80 13.34
CA GLU A 488 -3.60 0.50 13.70
C GLU A 488 -4.63 1.56 14.12
N ILE A 489 -5.93 1.29 13.94
CA ILE A 489 -7.00 2.27 14.17
C ILE A 489 -7.84 1.90 15.39
N THR A 490 -8.14 2.89 16.24
CA THR A 490 -8.91 2.73 17.48
C THR A 490 -10.02 3.78 17.55
N LEU A 491 -11.06 3.60 16.74
CA LEU A 491 -12.19 4.54 16.66
C LEU A 491 -13.46 3.90 17.22
N ASN A 492 -14.33 4.74 17.77
CA ASN A 492 -15.61 4.29 18.31
C ASN A 492 -16.54 3.80 17.19
N THR A 493 -17.35 2.80 17.49
CA THR A 493 -18.41 2.29 16.60
C THR A 493 -19.69 2.10 17.41
N ASN A 494 -20.85 2.21 16.77
CA ASN A 494 -22.13 1.86 17.38
C ASN A 494 -23.17 1.59 16.28
N LYS A 495 -24.44 1.44 16.68
CA LYS A 495 -25.56 1.20 15.76
C LYS A 495 -25.65 2.21 14.61
N ASP A 496 -25.36 3.49 14.87
CA ASP A 496 -25.51 4.60 13.92
C ASP A 496 -24.16 5.14 13.43
N GLU A 497 -23.04 4.52 13.81
CA GLU A 497 -21.68 4.98 13.51
C GLU A 497 -20.78 3.81 13.06
N ILE A 498 -20.44 3.81 11.77
CA ILE A 498 -19.35 3.01 11.20
C ILE A 498 -18.14 3.93 11.12
N ALA A 499 -17.04 3.62 11.82
CA ALA A 499 -15.86 4.48 11.78
C ALA A 499 -15.15 4.39 10.42
N VAL A 500 -14.52 5.49 10.02
CA VAL A 500 -13.82 5.64 8.74
C VAL A 500 -12.38 6.08 9.00
N CYS A 501 -11.41 5.42 8.38
CA CYS A 501 -10.00 5.79 8.50
C CYS A 501 -9.56 6.63 7.29
N ASN A 502 -9.31 7.91 7.52
CA ASN A 502 -8.79 8.84 6.51
C ASN A 502 -7.26 8.92 6.67
N LEU A 503 -6.51 8.29 5.77
CA LEU A 503 -5.09 7.96 5.99
C LEU A 503 -4.13 8.65 5.02
N GLY A 504 -2.92 8.89 5.50
CA GLY A 504 -1.77 9.34 4.72
C GLY A 504 -0.47 9.12 5.48
N SER A 505 0.70 9.30 4.84
CA SER A 505 1.98 9.04 5.51
C SER A 505 3.07 10.03 5.13
N ILE A 506 3.79 10.52 6.14
CA ILE A 506 5.00 11.32 5.98
C ILE A 506 6.15 10.41 5.54
N ASN A 507 6.93 10.84 4.56
CA ASN A 507 8.16 10.16 4.16
C ASN A 507 9.34 10.67 4.99
N LEU A 508 9.77 9.90 6.00
CA LEU A 508 10.85 10.34 6.89
C LEU A 508 12.18 10.56 6.16
N VAL A 509 12.46 9.82 5.08
CA VAL A 509 13.70 9.96 4.30
C VAL A 509 13.89 11.39 3.80
N ASN A 510 12.82 12.00 3.29
CA ASN A 510 12.83 13.37 2.79
C ASN A 510 12.98 14.45 3.88
N HIS A 511 12.99 14.04 5.14
CA HIS A 511 13.17 14.90 6.30
C HIS A 511 14.49 14.64 7.02
N ILE A 512 15.36 13.77 6.50
CA ILE A 512 16.71 13.60 7.03
C ILE A 512 17.71 14.42 6.20
N VAL A 513 18.39 15.35 6.85
CA VAL A 513 19.44 16.21 6.26
C VAL A 513 20.71 16.04 7.09
N ASP A 514 21.83 15.74 6.41
CA ASP A 514 23.14 15.54 7.05
C ASP A 514 23.10 14.58 8.26
N GLY A 515 22.30 13.52 8.16
CA GLY A 515 22.12 12.52 9.22
C GLY A 515 21.32 13.02 10.43
N LYS A 516 20.46 14.04 10.27
CA LYS A 516 19.57 14.55 11.33
C LYS A 516 18.17 14.83 10.79
N LEU A 517 17.17 14.75 11.68
CA LEU A 517 15.80 15.12 11.36
C LEU A 517 15.66 16.65 11.23
N ASP A 518 15.15 17.10 10.08
CA ASP A 518 14.76 18.49 9.83
C ASP A 518 13.35 18.72 10.40
N THR A 519 13.32 19.17 11.65
CA THR A 519 12.08 19.44 12.40
C THR A 519 11.27 20.59 11.79
N ALA A 520 11.92 21.59 11.20
CA ALA A 520 11.24 22.75 10.62
C ALA A 520 10.54 22.39 9.31
N LYS A 521 11.15 21.55 8.48
CA LYS A 521 10.48 20.99 7.30
C LYS A 521 9.32 20.08 7.71
N LEU A 522 9.53 19.22 8.71
CA LEU A 522 8.51 18.29 9.22
C LEU A 522 7.25 19.01 9.68
N GLU A 523 7.39 20.11 10.43
CA GLU A 523 6.24 20.91 10.87
C GLU A 523 5.39 21.41 9.69
N LYS A 524 6.03 21.88 8.61
CA LYS A 524 5.34 22.38 7.41
C LYS A 524 4.60 21.26 6.70
N THR A 525 5.25 20.11 6.50
CA THR A 525 4.69 18.97 5.78
C THR A 525 3.52 18.36 6.54
N VAL A 526 3.63 18.21 7.85
CA VAL A 526 2.54 17.74 8.73
C VAL A 526 1.33 18.67 8.68
N LYS A 527 1.53 20.00 8.77
CA LYS A 527 0.42 20.98 8.70
C LYS A 527 -0.40 20.85 7.42
N THR A 528 0.28 20.75 6.27
CA THR A 528 -0.40 20.58 4.99
C THR A 528 -1.03 19.18 4.88
N ALA A 529 -0.35 18.13 5.34
CA ALA A 529 -0.88 16.75 5.33
C ALA A 529 -2.17 16.62 6.15
N VAL A 530 -2.22 17.18 7.36
CA VAL A 530 -3.44 17.17 8.20
C VAL A 530 -4.58 17.92 7.51
N ARG A 531 -4.30 19.06 6.86
CA ARG A 531 -5.31 19.76 6.06
C ARG A 531 -5.85 18.90 4.92
N MET A 532 -4.96 18.22 4.18
CA MET A 532 -5.38 17.31 3.11
C MET A 532 -6.25 16.17 3.64
N LEU A 533 -5.91 15.60 4.80
CA LEU A 533 -6.68 14.53 5.44
C LEU A 533 -8.04 15.01 5.96
N ASP A 534 -8.14 16.24 6.46
CA ASP A 534 -9.42 16.81 6.87
C ASP A 534 -10.31 17.09 5.64
N ASN A 535 -9.74 17.59 4.54
CA ASN A 535 -10.48 17.78 3.28
C ASN A 535 -11.02 16.46 2.71
N VAL A 536 -10.29 15.33 2.89
CA VAL A 536 -10.77 14.00 2.50
C VAL A 536 -12.14 13.71 3.11
N ILE A 537 -12.40 14.15 4.34
CA ILE A 537 -13.65 13.86 5.06
C ILE A 537 -14.84 14.45 4.30
N ASP A 538 -14.77 15.71 3.90
CA ASP A 538 -15.88 16.43 3.27
C ASP A 538 -16.12 15.95 1.82
N ILE A 539 -15.03 15.66 1.10
CA ILE A 539 -15.07 15.30 -0.32
C ILE A 539 -15.45 13.84 -0.53
N ASN A 540 -15.15 12.96 0.44
CA ASN A 540 -15.36 11.53 0.30
C ASN A 540 -16.83 11.19 0.03
N TYR A 541 -17.07 10.34 -0.96
CA TYR A 541 -18.37 9.74 -1.19
C TYR A 541 -18.64 8.61 -0.19
N TYR A 542 -19.74 8.71 0.56
CA TYR A 542 -20.15 7.71 1.54
C TYR A 542 -21.25 6.81 0.98
N SER A 543 -20.94 5.52 0.83
CA SER A 543 -21.91 4.51 0.37
C SER A 543 -22.93 4.13 1.43
N VAL A 544 -22.62 4.33 2.72
CA VAL A 544 -23.51 4.03 3.85
C VAL A 544 -23.62 5.25 4.78
N PRO A 545 -24.83 5.64 5.23
CA PRO A 545 -25.04 6.88 5.95
C PRO A 545 -24.38 6.91 7.34
N GLN A 546 -24.27 5.79 8.02
CA GLN A 546 -23.61 5.66 9.32
C GLN A 546 -22.10 5.93 9.25
N ALA A 547 -21.47 5.72 8.08
CA ALA A 547 -20.07 6.10 7.85
C ALA A 547 -19.91 7.62 7.69
N GLN A 548 -20.83 8.26 6.97
CA GLN A 548 -20.85 9.73 6.86
C GLN A 548 -21.10 10.37 8.22
N ASN A 549 -22.05 9.83 8.99
CA ASN A 549 -22.42 10.31 10.32
C ASN A 549 -21.20 10.35 11.25
N SER A 550 -20.46 9.23 11.37
CA SER A 550 -19.29 9.15 12.25
C SER A 550 -18.18 10.12 11.81
N ASN A 551 -17.88 10.17 10.51
CA ASN A 551 -16.76 10.96 10.00
C ASN A 551 -17.03 12.46 10.13
N PHE A 552 -18.26 12.91 9.88
CA PHE A 552 -18.63 14.32 10.08
C PHE A 552 -18.72 14.73 11.55
N LYS A 553 -19.15 13.80 12.41
CA LYS A 553 -19.32 14.08 13.84
C LYS A 553 -17.99 14.16 14.58
N HIS A 554 -17.03 13.29 14.25
CA HIS A 554 -15.79 13.14 15.02
C HIS A 554 -14.52 13.57 14.26
N ARG A 555 -14.60 13.69 12.94
CA ARG A 555 -13.50 14.05 12.02
C ARG A 555 -12.15 13.36 12.30
N PRO A 556 -12.09 12.03 12.47
CA PRO A 556 -10.84 11.35 12.75
C PRO A 556 -9.93 11.29 11.51
N VAL A 557 -8.62 11.50 11.69
CA VAL A 557 -7.61 11.31 10.65
C VAL A 557 -6.46 10.45 11.19
N GLY A 558 -5.78 9.71 10.30
CA GLY A 558 -4.62 8.90 10.62
C GLY A 558 -3.42 9.29 9.79
N LEU A 559 -2.54 10.13 10.36
CA LEU A 559 -1.26 10.49 9.75
C LEU A 559 -0.17 9.53 10.25
N GLY A 560 0.32 8.67 9.36
CA GLY A 560 1.41 7.73 9.64
C GLY A 560 2.77 8.21 9.15
N ILE A 561 3.74 7.31 9.19
CA ILE A 561 5.10 7.50 8.64
C ILE A 561 5.49 6.34 7.73
N MET A 562 6.39 6.59 6.81
CA MET A 562 7.09 5.60 6.00
C MET A 562 8.58 5.95 5.87
N GLY A 563 9.39 4.98 5.41
CA GLY A 563 10.82 5.19 5.26
C GLY A 563 11.59 5.23 6.58
N PHE A 564 11.03 4.70 7.69
CA PHE A 564 11.70 4.71 8.99
C PHE A 564 13.05 3.99 8.97
N GLN A 565 13.11 2.79 8.38
CA GLN A 565 14.36 2.04 8.26
C GLN A 565 15.40 2.79 7.41
N ASP A 566 14.99 3.44 6.33
CA ASP A 566 15.89 4.20 5.46
C ASP A 566 16.38 5.47 6.15
N ALA A 567 15.53 6.13 6.94
CA ALA A 567 15.93 7.23 7.81
C ALA A 567 16.96 6.79 8.86
N LEU A 568 16.88 5.56 9.38
CA LEU A 568 17.91 4.99 10.25
C LEU A 568 19.22 4.76 9.49
N TYR A 569 19.18 4.29 8.23
CA TYR A 569 20.39 4.12 7.40
C TYR A 569 21.12 5.44 7.17
N LEU A 570 20.39 6.52 6.88
CA LEU A 570 20.97 7.86 6.70
C LEU A 570 21.65 8.39 7.97
N GLN A 571 21.25 7.89 9.14
CA GLN A 571 21.84 8.22 10.44
C GLN A 571 22.87 7.19 10.91
N HIS A 572 23.10 6.12 10.15
CA HIS A 572 23.94 4.98 10.51
C HIS A 572 23.51 4.28 11.81
N ILE A 573 22.21 4.21 12.07
CA ILE A 573 21.63 3.61 13.27
C ILE A 573 21.11 2.20 12.94
N PRO A 574 21.60 1.13 13.59
CA PRO A 574 21.01 -0.20 13.45
C PRO A 574 19.68 -0.28 14.20
N TYR A 575 18.67 -0.91 13.62
CA TYR A 575 17.33 -0.96 14.21
C TYR A 575 17.31 -1.62 15.61
N GLY A 576 18.09 -2.68 15.81
CA GLY A 576 18.23 -3.33 17.12
C GLY A 576 19.14 -2.58 18.10
N SER A 577 18.97 -1.27 18.27
CA SER A 577 19.78 -0.45 19.19
C SER A 577 18.97 0.60 19.94
N ASP A 578 19.49 1.01 21.10
CA ASP A 578 18.90 2.07 21.93
C ASP A 578 18.81 3.41 21.18
N ALA A 579 19.74 3.67 20.27
CA ALA A 579 19.70 4.86 19.41
C ALA A 579 18.48 4.85 18.47
N ALA A 580 18.09 3.68 17.94
CA ALA A 580 16.88 3.56 17.13
C ALA A 580 15.62 3.78 17.97
N ILE A 581 15.60 3.28 19.22
CA ILE A 581 14.50 3.50 20.16
C ILE A 581 14.37 5.01 20.47
N ALA A 582 15.48 5.68 20.79
CA ALA A 582 15.48 7.11 21.06
C ALA A 582 15.04 7.94 19.83
N PHE A 583 15.49 7.56 18.63
CA PHE A 583 15.04 8.21 17.40
C PHE A 583 13.55 7.98 17.14
N ALA A 584 13.03 6.77 17.36
CA ALA A 584 11.61 6.46 17.22
C ALA A 584 10.74 7.33 18.16
N ASP A 585 11.16 7.47 19.41
CA ASP A 585 10.49 8.30 20.42
C ASP A 585 10.47 9.78 20.00
N GLN A 586 11.66 10.35 19.78
CA GLN A 586 11.83 11.77 19.43
C GLN A 586 11.16 12.16 18.12
N SER A 587 11.23 11.30 17.10
CA SER A 587 10.62 11.59 15.79
C SER A 587 9.08 11.57 15.86
N MET A 588 8.50 10.71 16.70
CA MET A 588 7.05 10.69 16.95
C MET A 588 6.60 11.91 17.75
N ASP A 589 7.35 12.32 18.77
CA ASP A 589 7.06 13.54 19.53
C ASP A 589 7.07 14.80 18.64
N CYS A 590 7.91 14.84 17.60
CA CYS A 590 7.95 15.96 16.65
C CYS A 590 6.79 15.98 15.65
N LEU A 591 6.01 14.89 15.51
CA LEU A 591 4.85 14.79 14.63
C LEU A 591 3.55 15.26 15.29
N LEU A 592 3.50 15.27 16.63
CA LEU A 592 2.39 15.75 17.46
C LEU A 592 2.45 17.27 17.64
#